data_AF-A0A9D8PXI0-F1
#
_entry.id   AF-A0A9D8PXI0-F1
#
_cell.length_a   1.000
_cell.length_b   1.000
_cell.length_c   1.000
_cell.angle_alpha   90.00
_cell.angle_beta   90.00
_cell.angle_gamma   90.00
#
_symmetry.space_group_name_H-M   'P 1'
#
loop_
_entity.id
_entity.type
_entity.pdbx_description
1 polymer ?
#
loop_
_entity_poly.entity_id
_entity_poly.type
_entity_poly.pdbx_seq_one_letter_code
_entity_poly.pdbx_strand_id
1 'polypeptide(L)'
;MTAPTTARGAFELLVEGDVLYARMLADVAASQSHVRLASYIWADDDVGRRFAHALLERHVAGVSVRVAVDAFGKYTLWAVEAGVDSVEHPLAMSDEIVAALR
;
A
#
# COMPACT_ATOMS: atom_id res chain seq x y z
N MET A 1 -10.63 -16.28 13.15
CA MET A 1 -11.37 -15.69 14.28
C MET A 1 -11.09 -14.19 14.30
N THR A 2 -11.93 -13.37 13.65
CA THR A 2 -11.74 -11.92 13.53
C THR A 2 -12.35 -11.23 14.74
N ALA A 3 -11.53 -10.52 15.51
CA ALA A 3 -12.02 -9.63 16.54
C ALA A 3 -12.82 -8.48 15.88
N PRO A 4 -13.90 -7.98 16.51
CA PRO A 4 -14.61 -6.83 15.97
C PRO A 4 -13.71 -5.60 16.12
N THR A 5 -13.17 -5.10 15.01
CA THR A 5 -12.54 -3.78 15.00
C THR A 5 -13.65 -2.76 15.15
N THR A 6 -13.97 -2.38 16.38
CA THR A 6 -14.68 -1.13 16.64
C THR A 6 -13.70 -0.01 16.37
N ALA A 7 -13.59 0.40 15.10
CA ALA A 7 -12.89 1.62 14.74
C ALA A 7 -13.64 2.78 15.39
N ARG A 8 -13.11 3.26 16.51
CA ARG A 8 -13.63 4.43 17.23
C ARG A 8 -12.98 5.65 16.59
N GLY A 9 -13.68 6.29 15.66
CA GLY A 9 -13.17 7.43 14.91
C GLY A 9 -14.24 8.08 14.03
N ALA A 10 -13.93 9.28 13.52
CA ALA A 10 -14.72 9.90 12.46
C ALA A 10 -14.43 9.21 11.13
N PHE A 11 -15.48 8.94 10.36
CA PHE A 11 -15.37 8.39 9.01
C PHE A 11 -15.69 9.47 7.99
N GLU A 12 -14.98 9.46 6.88
CA GLU A 12 -15.22 10.31 5.74
C GLU A 12 -15.42 9.42 4.51
N LEU A 13 -16.55 9.62 3.81
CA LEU A 13 -16.83 8.92 2.56
C LEU A 13 -16.26 9.73 1.39
N LEU A 14 -15.29 9.14 0.69
CA LEU A 14 -14.72 9.70 -0.54
C LEU A 14 -15.27 8.89 -1.73
N VAL A 15 -15.97 9.56 -2.64
CA VAL A 15 -16.63 8.92 -3.78
C VAL A 15 -15.74 8.94 -5.03
N GLU A 16 -15.05 10.05 -5.25
CA GLU A 16 -14.22 10.25 -6.44
C GLU A 16 -12.78 9.78 -6.21
N GLY A 17 -12.25 9.06 -7.20
CA GLY A 17 -10.90 8.49 -7.16
C GLY A 17 -9.81 9.54 -6.97
N ASP A 18 -9.90 10.68 -7.66
CA ASP A 18 -8.89 11.74 -7.55
C ASP A 18 -8.81 12.33 -6.14
N VAL A 19 -9.97 12.51 -5.50
CA VAL A 19 -10.05 13.03 -4.13
C VAL A 19 -9.49 12.00 -3.15
N LEU A 20 -9.83 10.73 -3.35
CA LEU A 20 -9.29 9.61 -2.57
C LEU A 20 -7.76 9.55 -2.67
N TYR A 21 -7.21 9.57 -3.89
CA TYR A 21 -5.77 9.50 -4.10
C TYR A 21 -5.02 10.72 -3.55
N ALA A 22 -5.57 11.92 -3.71
CA ALA A 22 -4.99 13.12 -3.13
C ALA A 22 -4.92 13.02 -1.59
N ARG A 23 -5.99 12.52 -0.95
CA ARG A 23 -6.01 12.31 0.49
C ARG A 23 -5.02 11.25 0.94
N MET A 24 -4.99 10.10 0.27
CA MET A 24 -4.04 9.03 0.57
C MET A 24 -2.58 9.51 0.45
N LEU A 25 -2.25 10.27 -0.59
CA LEU A 25 -0.91 10.83 -0.77
C LEU A 25 -0.52 11.82 0.35
N ALA A 26 -1.47 12.63 0.80
CA ALA A 26 -1.26 13.52 1.94
C ALA A 26 -1.00 12.73 3.24
N ASP A 27 -1.75 11.66 3.47
CA ASP A 27 -1.58 10.78 4.64
C ASP A 27 -0.22 10.05 4.59
N VAL A 28 0.21 9.59 3.41
CA VAL A 28 1.55 9.03 3.19
C VAL A 28 2.61 10.08 3.53
N ALA A 29 2.51 11.29 2.98
CA ALA A 29 3.49 12.36 3.23
C ALA A 29 3.58 12.74 4.72
N ALA A 30 2.47 12.72 5.46
CA ALA A 30 2.43 13.04 6.88
C ALA A 30 2.88 11.88 7.80
N SER A 31 3.06 10.67 7.27
CA SER A 31 3.37 9.47 8.06
C SER A 31 4.76 9.54 8.69
N GLN A 32 4.86 9.20 9.98
CA GLN A 32 6.09 9.32 10.78
C GLN A 32 6.70 7.97 11.21
N SER A 33 5.92 6.88 11.19
CA SER A 33 6.34 5.58 11.74
C SER A 33 6.22 4.44 10.72
N HIS A 34 5.05 4.29 10.09
CA HIS A 34 4.82 3.28 9.10
C HIS A 34 3.81 3.69 8.03
N VAL A 35 3.92 3.08 6.84
CA VAL A 35 2.90 3.08 5.80
C VAL A 35 2.68 1.64 5.35
N ARG A 36 1.42 1.19 5.33
CA ARG A 36 1.03 -0.11 4.77
C ARG A 36 -0.01 0.14 3.69
N LEU A 37 0.28 -0.25 2.46
CA LEU A 37 -0.62 -0.10 1.32
C LEU A 37 -0.87 -1.46 0.69
N ALA A 38 -2.14 -1.78 0.44
CA ALA A 38 -2.53 -2.95 -0.32
C ALA A 38 -3.38 -2.50 -1.51
N SER A 39 -3.04 -2.95 -2.72
CA SER A 39 -3.81 -2.65 -3.92
C SER A 39 -3.99 -3.89 -4.79
N TYR A 40 -5.13 -3.98 -5.47
CA TYR A 40 -5.35 -5.02 -6.49
C TYR A 40 -4.60 -4.70 -7.79
N ILE A 41 -4.50 -3.42 -8.16
CA ILE A 41 -3.81 -2.98 -9.38
C ILE A 41 -2.81 -1.89 -9.03
N TRP A 42 -1.62 -2.00 -9.62
CA TRP A 42 -0.59 -0.97 -9.59
C TRP A 42 -0.11 -0.72 -11.01
N ALA A 43 -0.54 0.40 -11.61
CA ALA A 43 -0.19 0.74 -12.98
C ALA A 43 1.02 1.69 -13.02
N ASP A 44 1.84 1.60 -14.07
CA ASP A 44 2.87 2.61 -14.37
C ASP A 44 2.26 3.80 -15.13
N ASP A 45 1.38 4.53 -14.43
CA ASP A 45 0.77 5.77 -14.89
C ASP A 45 1.09 6.92 -13.94
N ASP A 46 0.52 8.10 -14.20
CA ASP A 46 0.80 9.29 -13.40
C ASP A 46 0.40 9.12 -11.93
N VAL A 47 -0.65 8.34 -11.64
CA VAL A 47 -1.09 8.09 -10.27
C VAL A 47 -0.15 7.09 -9.59
N GLY A 48 0.16 5.97 -10.24
CA GLY A 48 1.08 4.96 -9.71
C GLY A 48 2.47 5.52 -9.44
N ARG A 49 3.00 6.36 -10.33
CA ARG A 49 4.29 7.06 -10.13
C ARG A 49 4.26 8.03 -8.96
N ARG A 50 3.17 8.78 -8.76
CA ARG A 50 3.01 9.68 -7.60
C ARG A 50 3.02 8.91 -6.28
N PHE A 51 2.30 7.79 -6.21
CA PHE A 51 2.32 6.93 -5.02
C PHE A 51 3.71 6.34 -4.76
N ALA A 52 4.37 5.79 -5.79
CA ALA A 52 5.71 5.24 -5.64
C ALA A 52 6.70 6.30 -5.13
N HIS A 53 6.65 7.53 -5.67
CA HIS A 53 7.52 8.61 -5.23
C HIS A 53 7.27 8.97 -3.76
N ALA A 54 6.02 9.19 -3.35
CA ALA A 54 5.68 9.54 -1.98
C ALA A 54 6.09 8.44 -0.98
N LEU A 55 5.87 7.17 -1.34
CA LEU A 55 6.26 6.03 -0.53
C LEU A 55 7.79 5.91 -0.40
N LEU A 56 8.51 6.08 -1.51
CA LEU A 56 9.97 6.09 -1.53
C LEU A 56 10.53 7.23 -0.65
N GLU A 57 9.98 8.43 -0.74
CA GLU A 57 10.39 9.56 0.11
C GLU A 57 10.25 9.23 1.60
N ARG A 58 9.12 8.63 2.00
CA ARG A 58 8.90 8.24 3.40
C ARG A 58 9.85 7.12 3.82
N HIS A 59 10.07 6.14 2.95
CA HIS A 59 11.02 5.07 3.19
C HIS A 59 12.44 5.61 3.44
N VAL A 60 12.91 6.52 2.58
CA VAL A 60 14.21 7.21 2.73
C VAL A 60 14.27 8.04 4.02
N ALA A 61 13.14 8.61 4.46
CA ALA A 61 13.02 9.31 5.74
C ALA A 61 12.99 8.39 6.98
N GLY A 62 13.12 7.06 6.80
CA GLY A 62 13.15 6.08 7.89
C GLY A 62 11.78 5.55 8.32
N VAL A 63 10.71 5.89 7.60
CA VAL A 63 9.37 5.33 7.84
C VAL A 63 9.32 3.90 7.32
N SER A 64 8.75 2.97 8.09
CA SER A 64 8.57 1.58 7.64
C SER A 64 7.47 1.50 6.59
N VAL A 65 7.84 1.32 5.33
CA VAL A 65 6.90 1.22 4.20
C VAL A 65 6.77 -0.23 3.74
N ARG A 66 5.54 -0.75 3.64
CA ARG A 66 5.22 -2.07 3.10
C ARG A 66 4.09 -1.96 2.08
N VAL A 67 4.28 -2.53 0.88
CA VAL A 67 3.28 -2.51 -0.19
C VAL A 67 2.96 -3.93 -0.62
N ALA A 68 1.69 -4.31 -0.54
CA ALA A 68 1.19 -5.56 -1.10
C ALA A 68 0.42 -5.25 -2.39
N VAL A 69 0.75 -5.92 -3.49
CA VAL A 69 0.03 -5.77 -4.76
C VAL A 69 -0.41 -7.15 -5.23
N ASP A 70 -1.71 -7.34 -5.43
CA ASP A 70 -2.27 -8.55 -6.06
C ASP A 70 -2.06 -8.46 -7.57
N ALA A 71 -0.82 -8.67 -8.00
CA ALA A 71 -0.44 -8.49 -9.40
C ALA A 71 -0.68 -9.77 -10.18
N PHE A 72 -1.90 -9.95 -10.72
CA PHE A 72 -2.10 -10.92 -11.80
C PHE A 72 -1.46 -10.38 -13.09
N GLY A 73 -0.18 -10.70 -13.29
CA GLY A 73 0.56 -10.53 -14.55
C GLY A 73 1.24 -9.16 -14.77
N LYS A 74 2.55 -9.18 -15.02
CA LYS A 74 3.43 -8.16 -15.64
C LYS A 74 3.60 -6.74 -15.03
N TYR A 75 2.81 -6.30 -14.06
CA TYR A 75 2.76 -4.86 -13.67
C TYR A 75 3.59 -4.44 -12.44
N THR A 76 4.28 -5.35 -11.76
CA THR A 76 4.98 -5.11 -10.48
C THR A 76 6.51 -5.05 -10.56
N LEU A 77 7.10 -5.37 -11.72
CA LEU A 77 8.56 -5.50 -11.86
C LEU A 77 9.33 -4.21 -11.48
N TRP A 78 8.77 -3.04 -11.80
CA TRP A 78 9.41 -1.75 -11.57
C TRP A 78 9.40 -1.31 -10.09
N ALA A 79 8.42 -1.77 -9.30
CA ALA A 79 8.33 -1.45 -7.88
C ALA A 79 9.42 -2.19 -7.10
N VAL A 80 9.74 -3.43 -7.51
CA VAL A 80 10.88 -4.20 -7.00
C VAL A 80 12.20 -3.53 -7.36
N GLU A 81 12.37 -3.07 -8.60
CA GLU A 81 13.56 -2.32 -9.04
C GLU A 81 13.76 -1.01 -8.26
N ALA A 82 12.68 -0.40 -7.78
CA ALA A 82 12.71 0.80 -6.94
C ALA A 82 13.00 0.53 -5.45
N GLY A 83 13.22 -0.73 -5.05
CA GLY A 83 13.53 -1.12 -3.67
C GLY A 83 12.30 -1.21 -2.76
N VAL A 84 11.09 -1.36 -3.32
CA VAL A 84 9.87 -1.58 -2.55
C VAL A 84 9.67 -3.08 -2.37
N ASP A 85 9.64 -3.57 -1.12
CA ASP A 85 9.31 -4.96 -0.81
C ASP A 85 7.87 -5.27 -1.28
N SER A 86 7.74 -5.99 -2.39
CA SER A 86 6.46 -6.44 -2.94
C SER A 86 6.27 -7.95 -2.76
N VAL A 87 5.15 -8.35 -2.17
CA VAL A 87 4.73 -9.75 -2.12
C VAL A 87 3.71 -9.98 -3.23
N GLU A 88 4.11 -10.68 -4.30
CA GLU A 88 3.17 -11.20 -5.29
C GLU A 88 2.55 -12.49 -4.75
N HIS A 89 1.22 -12.59 -4.70
CA HIS A 89 0.56 -13.82 -4.31
C HIS A 89 -0.45 -14.30 -5.36
N PRO A 90 -0.12 -15.30 -6.19
CA PRO A 90 -1.13 -16.06 -6.91
C PRO A 90 -1.82 -16.96 -5.87
N LEU A 91 -3.02 -16.54 -5.46
CA LEU A 91 -3.92 -17.16 -4.49
C LEU A 91 -3.74 -18.69 -4.26
N ALA A 92 -2.95 -19.03 -3.24
CA ALA A 92 -3.27 -19.98 -2.15
C ALA A 92 -2.17 -19.89 -1.07
N MET A 93 -2.40 -19.16 0.01
CA MET A 93 -1.46 -19.04 1.15
C MET A 93 -2.05 -19.78 2.35
N SER A 94 -1.22 -20.57 3.03
CA SER A 94 -1.58 -21.21 4.30
C SER A 94 -1.47 -20.23 5.48
N ASP A 95 -2.18 -20.53 6.58
CA ASP A 95 -2.33 -19.66 7.75
C ASP A 95 -1.01 -19.24 8.43
N GLU A 96 0.08 -19.99 8.25
CA GLU A 96 1.41 -19.63 8.78
C GLU A 96 2.04 -18.44 8.05
N ILE A 97 1.71 -18.23 6.77
CA ILE A 97 2.33 -17.18 5.94
C ILE A 97 1.62 -15.82 6.16
N VAL A 98 0.31 -15.83 6.49
CA VAL A 98 -0.44 -14.62 6.91
C VAL A 98 0.03 -14.12 8.29
N ALA A 99 0.54 -15.00 9.14
CA ALA A 99 1.06 -14.62 10.46
C ALA A 99 2.40 -13.86 10.41
N ALA A 100 3.22 -14.09 9.38
CA ALA A 100 4.53 -13.44 9.18
C ALA A 100 4.44 -12.01 8.59
N LEU A 101 3.25 -11.58 8.15
CA LEU A 101 2.97 -10.22 7.66
C LEU A 101 2.51 -9.24 8.76
N ARG A 102 2.48 -9.69 10.01
CA ARG A 102 2.29 -8.84 11.19
C ARG A 102 3.45 -7.85 11.35
#